data_AF-A0A374BKG8-F1
#
_entry.id   AF-A0A374BKG8-F1
#
_cell.length_a   1.000
_cell.length_b   1.000
_cell.length_c   1.000
_cell.angle_alpha   90.00
_cell.angle_beta   90.00
_cell.angle_gamma   90.00
#
_symmetry.space_group_name_H-M   'P 1'
#
loop_
_entity.id
_entity.type
_entity.pdbx_description
1 polymer ?
#
loop_
_entity_poly.entity_id
_entity_poly.type
_entity_poly.pdbx_seq_one_letter_code
_entity_poly.pdbx_strand_id
1 'polypeptide(L)'
;MFLGLNVDYKYLSHNGVYLGMMVFKDTNKISIFDPETNRAEYIEECANTIMIDSRLLEANQEHRYRYTMGHECGHAVFHSAVYANSGGIPCRLEKRSTGRTNTHEWLDDDWMEWHANSFSAATLMPKSSVEICVERQGGIPTNVLKLFNLIYCISETFNVSEEAAKHRLKTLGYLEYLLQQKPSA
;
A
#
# COMPACT_ATOMS: atom_id res chain seq x y z
N MET A 1 3.71 -17.92 -9.43
CA MET A 1 3.11 -17.06 -8.37
C MET A 1 1.64 -17.42 -8.21
N PHE A 2 1.05 -17.38 -7.01
CA PHE A 2 -0.33 -17.82 -6.75
C PHE A 2 -1.40 -17.05 -7.56
N LEU A 3 -1.19 -15.74 -7.77
CA LEU A 3 -2.12 -14.89 -8.53
C LEU A 3 -1.90 -14.93 -10.05
N GLY A 4 -0.93 -15.71 -10.54
CA GLY A 4 -0.59 -15.74 -11.99
C GLY A 4 0.01 -14.43 -12.54
N LEU A 5 0.41 -13.50 -11.67
CA LEU A 5 1.02 -12.23 -12.05
C LEU A 5 2.52 -12.39 -12.28
N ASN A 6 3.05 -11.60 -13.21
CA ASN A 6 4.47 -11.36 -13.38
C ASN A 6 4.93 -10.23 -12.44
N VAL A 7 6.22 -10.18 -12.15
CA VAL A 7 6.84 -9.10 -11.39
C VAL A 7 8.07 -8.63 -12.15
N ASP A 8 8.17 -7.32 -12.38
CA ASP A 8 9.38 -6.69 -12.92
C ASP A 8 9.84 -5.53 -12.02
N TYR A 9 11.13 -5.22 -12.08
CA TYR A 9 11.80 -4.22 -11.28
C TYR A 9 12.45 -3.18 -12.21
N LYS A 10 12.02 -1.93 -12.07
CA LYS A 10 12.57 -0.78 -12.82
C LYS A 10 12.72 0.40 -11.88
N TYR A 11 13.42 1.46 -12.28
CA TYR A 11 13.29 2.73 -11.59
C TYR A 11 12.06 3.47 -12.15
N LEU A 12 10.97 3.49 -11.40
CA LEU A 12 9.69 4.03 -11.88
C LEU A 12 9.67 5.56 -11.91
N SER A 13 10.60 6.20 -11.19
CA SER A 13 10.96 7.61 -11.38
C SER A 13 12.40 7.90 -10.95
N HIS A 14 12.89 9.09 -11.28
CA HIS A 14 14.20 9.58 -10.86
C HIS A 14 14.33 9.78 -9.33
N ASN A 15 13.20 10.02 -8.65
CA ASN A 15 13.16 10.41 -7.22
C ASN A 15 12.40 9.42 -6.32
N GLY A 16 11.90 8.30 -6.85
CA GLY A 16 11.14 7.31 -6.09
C GLY A 16 9.72 7.74 -5.67
N VAL A 17 9.11 8.69 -6.37
CA VAL A 17 7.70 9.08 -6.12
C VAL A 17 6.72 7.95 -6.45
N TYR A 18 7.03 7.13 -7.46
CA TYR A 18 6.29 5.91 -7.79
C TYR A 18 7.02 4.70 -7.21
N LEU A 19 6.28 3.89 -6.46
CA LEU A 19 6.84 2.72 -5.78
C LEU A 19 6.39 1.41 -6.41
N GLY A 20 5.18 1.39 -6.94
CA GLY A 20 4.57 0.27 -7.63
C GLY A 20 3.73 0.75 -8.80
N MET A 21 3.42 -0.18 -9.70
CA MET A 21 2.47 0.00 -10.78
C MET A 21 1.93 -1.35 -11.23
N MET A 22 0.62 -1.48 -11.33
CA MET A 22 -0.02 -2.61 -11.99
C MET A 22 -0.24 -2.34 -13.50
N VAL A 23 0.28 -3.23 -14.35
CA VAL A 23 0.10 -3.20 -15.81
C VAL A 23 -1.04 -4.12 -16.21
N PHE A 24 -2.18 -3.55 -16.58
CA PHE A 24 -3.40 -4.29 -16.92
C PHE A 24 -3.50 -4.69 -18.40
N LYS A 25 -2.69 -4.09 -19.27
CA LYS A 25 -2.71 -4.32 -20.71
C LYS A 25 -1.31 -4.20 -21.28
N ASP A 26 -1.00 -5.01 -22.29
CA ASP A 26 0.23 -4.89 -23.06
C ASP A 26 0.40 -3.45 -23.57
N THR A 27 1.59 -2.88 -23.37
CA THR A 27 1.86 -1.49 -23.70
C THR A 27 3.35 -1.28 -23.96
N ASN A 28 3.68 -0.34 -24.84
CA ASN A 28 5.05 0.11 -25.12
C ASN A 28 5.31 1.52 -24.61
N LYS A 29 4.48 2.00 -23.67
CA LYS A 29 4.46 3.39 -23.20
C LYS A 29 4.70 3.51 -21.70
N ILE A 30 5.27 2.50 -21.06
CA ILE A 30 5.66 2.65 -19.65
C ILE A 30 6.90 3.53 -19.60
N SER A 31 6.78 4.69 -18.96
CA SER A 31 7.94 5.55 -18.73
C SER A 31 8.67 5.11 -17.47
N ILE A 32 9.96 4.79 -17.62
CA ILE A 32 10.89 4.50 -16.52
C ILE A 32 11.99 5.56 -16.50
N PHE A 33 12.80 5.56 -15.45
CA PHE A 33 14.03 6.33 -15.36
C PHE A 33 15.22 5.41 -15.59
N ASP A 34 16.10 5.78 -16.50
CA ASP A 34 17.40 5.13 -16.67
C ASP A 34 18.48 5.92 -15.90
N PRO A 35 19.07 5.33 -14.83
CA PRO A 35 20.13 5.99 -14.07
C PRO A 35 21.44 6.11 -14.84
N GLU A 36 21.71 5.28 -15.86
CA GLU A 36 22.95 5.32 -16.63
C GLU A 36 23.00 6.56 -17.53
N THR A 37 21.90 6.83 -18.24
CA THR A 37 21.79 8.02 -19.10
C THR A 37 21.19 9.24 -18.40
N ASN A 38 20.65 9.07 -17.19
CA ASN A 38 19.94 10.07 -16.40
C ASN A 38 18.74 10.68 -17.14
N ARG A 39 17.94 9.83 -17.79
CA ARG A 39 16.80 10.23 -18.64
C ARG A 39 15.58 9.36 -18.39
N ALA A 40 14.43 9.84 -18.87
CA ALA A 40 13.22 9.03 -18.95
C ALA A 40 13.23 8.24 -20.26
N GLU A 41 12.91 6.96 -20.18
CA GLU A 41 12.79 6.05 -21.32
C GLU A 41 11.43 5.36 -21.34
N TYR A 42 10.97 4.96 -22.53
CA TYR A 42 9.76 4.14 -22.68
C TYR A 42 10.14 2.68 -22.89
N ILE A 43 9.47 1.79 -22.17
CA ILE A 43 9.65 0.34 -22.31
C ILE A 43 8.35 -0.36 -22.67
N GLU A 44 8.52 -1.57 -23.20
CA GLU A 44 7.45 -2.54 -23.44
C GLU A 44 7.22 -3.40 -22.21
N GLU A 45 5.95 -3.57 -21.84
CA GLU A 45 5.53 -4.41 -20.73
C GLU A 45 4.24 -5.17 -21.09
N CYS A 46 4.17 -6.41 -20.60
CA CYS A 46 3.01 -7.27 -20.78
C CYS A 46 1.95 -7.00 -19.71
N ALA A 47 0.69 -7.23 -20.06
CA ALA A 47 -0.43 -7.31 -19.12
C ALA A 47 -0.14 -8.32 -18.00
N ASN A 48 -0.82 -8.13 -16.87
CA ASN A 48 -0.66 -8.96 -15.66
C ASN A 48 0.74 -8.87 -15.04
N THR A 49 1.40 -7.72 -15.17
CA THR A 49 2.72 -7.46 -14.58
C THR A 49 2.61 -6.42 -13.48
N ILE A 50 3.13 -6.75 -12.29
CA ILE A 50 3.40 -5.78 -11.23
C ILE A 50 4.81 -5.25 -11.45
N MET A 51 4.93 -3.94 -11.67
CA MET A 51 6.22 -3.27 -11.67
C MET A 51 6.51 -2.67 -10.30
N ILE A 52 7.72 -2.86 -9.80
CA ILE A 52 8.18 -2.36 -8.50
C ILE A 52 9.39 -1.46 -8.69
N ASP A 53 9.45 -0.34 -7.96
CA ASP A 53 10.62 0.52 -7.97
C ASP A 53 11.84 -0.22 -7.38
N SER A 54 12.92 -0.29 -8.16
CA SER A 54 14.11 -1.07 -7.82
C SER A 54 14.78 -0.63 -6.52
N ARG A 55 14.58 0.63 -6.08
CA ARG A 55 15.09 1.11 -4.78
C ARG A 55 14.47 0.38 -3.61
N LEU A 56 13.29 -0.24 -3.78
CA LEU A 56 12.67 -1.05 -2.72
C LEU A 56 13.40 -2.37 -2.46
N LEU A 57 14.36 -2.75 -3.29
CA LEU A 57 15.26 -3.89 -3.06
C LEU A 57 16.48 -3.53 -2.20
N GLU A 58 16.70 -2.24 -1.93
CA GLU A 58 17.78 -1.79 -1.05
C GLU A 58 17.54 -2.23 0.40
N ALA A 59 18.62 -2.27 1.19
CA ALA A 59 18.54 -2.60 2.60
C ALA A 59 17.54 -1.70 3.34
N ASN A 60 16.82 -2.27 4.31
CA ASN A 60 15.81 -1.59 5.13
C ASN A 60 14.55 -1.12 4.38
N GLN A 61 14.35 -1.51 3.11
CA GLN A 61 13.12 -1.19 2.35
C GLN A 61 12.09 -2.33 2.33
N GLU A 62 12.36 -3.46 2.97
CA GLU A 62 11.51 -4.66 2.90
C GLU A 62 10.05 -4.39 3.29
N HIS A 63 9.80 -3.61 4.35
CA HIS A 63 8.44 -3.27 4.76
C HIS A 63 7.68 -2.48 3.69
N ARG A 64 8.36 -1.59 2.96
CA ARG A 64 7.77 -0.84 1.83
C ARG A 64 7.57 -1.73 0.63
N TYR A 65 8.55 -2.56 0.29
CA TYR A 65 8.42 -3.57 -0.77
C TYR A 65 7.19 -4.45 -0.57
N ARG A 66 7.05 -5.04 0.62
CA ARG A 66 5.94 -5.93 0.97
C ARG A 66 4.59 -5.21 0.91
N TYR A 67 4.54 -3.97 1.40
CA TYR A 67 3.31 -3.16 1.34
C TYR A 67 2.94 -2.80 -0.10
N THR A 68 3.89 -2.33 -0.89
CA THR A 68 3.68 -1.99 -2.30
C THR A 68 3.26 -3.20 -3.12
N MET A 69 3.93 -4.35 -2.95
CA MET A 69 3.55 -5.58 -3.64
C MET A 69 2.12 -6.01 -3.29
N GLY A 70 1.76 -5.99 -2.00
CA GLY A 70 0.38 -6.26 -1.57
C GLY A 70 -0.62 -5.27 -2.16
N HIS A 71 -0.26 -3.99 -2.26
CA HIS A 71 -1.11 -2.94 -2.81
C HIS A 71 -1.40 -3.19 -4.30
N GLU A 72 -0.38 -3.43 -5.12
CA GLU A 72 -0.56 -3.75 -6.54
C GLU A 72 -1.30 -5.08 -6.75
N CYS A 73 -1.10 -6.06 -5.86
CA CYS A 73 -1.92 -7.28 -5.87
C CYS A 73 -3.40 -6.98 -5.58
N GLY A 74 -3.70 -6.04 -4.68
CA GLY A 74 -5.07 -5.58 -4.43
C GLY A 74 -5.70 -4.97 -5.68
N HIS A 75 -4.94 -4.17 -6.43
CA HIS A 75 -5.39 -3.65 -7.73
C HIS A 75 -5.68 -4.77 -8.72
N ALA A 76 -4.81 -5.78 -8.84
CA ALA A 76 -5.05 -6.93 -9.69
C ALA A 76 -6.29 -7.74 -9.26
N VAL A 77 -6.47 -7.97 -7.96
CA VAL A 77 -7.59 -8.77 -7.42
C VAL A 77 -8.93 -8.07 -7.61
N PHE A 78 -9.02 -6.77 -7.37
CA PHE A 78 -10.31 -6.06 -7.34
C PHE A 78 -10.62 -5.26 -8.60
N HIS A 79 -9.62 -4.77 -9.31
CA HIS A 79 -9.81 -3.69 -10.30
C HIS A 79 -9.45 -4.08 -11.74
N SER A 80 -9.04 -5.32 -11.99
CA SER A 80 -8.64 -5.79 -13.33
C SER A 80 -9.69 -5.51 -14.41
N ALA A 81 -10.98 -5.71 -14.13
CA ALA A 81 -12.05 -5.46 -15.10
C ALA A 81 -12.25 -3.96 -15.42
N VAL A 82 -12.02 -3.08 -14.46
CA VAL A 82 -12.18 -1.62 -14.63
C VAL A 82 -11.05 -1.07 -15.50
N TYR A 83 -9.81 -1.49 -15.23
CA TYR A 83 -8.64 -1.03 -15.98
C TYR A 83 -8.51 -1.66 -17.37
N ALA A 84 -9.03 -2.88 -17.58
CA ALA A 84 -9.12 -3.47 -18.91
C ALA A 84 -10.01 -2.63 -19.85
N ASN A 85 -11.07 -2.01 -19.32
CA ASN A 85 -12.06 -1.26 -20.11
C ASN A 85 -11.74 0.23 -20.28
N SER A 86 -10.85 0.82 -19.48
CA SER A 86 -10.51 2.25 -19.51
C SER A 86 -9.35 2.61 -20.45
N GLY A 87 -9.06 1.75 -21.43
CA GLY A 87 -8.07 2.03 -22.48
C GLY A 87 -6.62 1.76 -22.10
N GLY A 88 -6.37 1.09 -20.96
CA GLY A 88 -5.05 0.57 -20.61
C GLY A 88 -4.10 1.59 -19.97
N ILE A 89 -4.62 2.53 -19.18
CA ILE A 89 -3.77 3.38 -18.36
C ILE A 89 -3.19 2.51 -17.23
N PRO A 90 -1.86 2.34 -17.12
CA PRO A 90 -1.25 1.67 -15.99
C PRO A 90 -1.64 2.38 -14.69
N CYS A 91 -1.84 1.65 -13.59
CA CYS A 91 -2.06 2.31 -12.29
C CYS A 91 -0.74 2.93 -11.83
N ARG A 92 -0.45 4.14 -12.32
CA ARG A 92 0.73 4.95 -11.98
C ARG A 92 0.25 6.13 -11.15
N LEU A 93 -0.44 5.84 -10.06
CA LEU A 93 -0.85 6.90 -9.16
C LEU A 93 0.31 7.21 -8.23
N GLU A 94 0.69 8.50 -8.22
CA GLU A 94 1.45 9.07 -7.12
C GLU A 94 0.74 8.70 -5.80
N LYS A 95 1.40 8.86 -4.65
CA LYS A 95 0.72 8.95 -3.34
C LYS A 95 -0.26 10.14 -3.27
N ARG A 96 -1.15 10.32 -4.24
CA ARG A 96 -2.29 11.21 -4.18
C ARG A 96 -3.36 10.49 -3.39
N SER A 97 -3.18 10.45 -2.06
CA SER A 97 -4.35 10.73 -1.25
C SER A 97 -4.90 12.04 -1.80
N THR A 98 -6.11 12.05 -2.35
CA THR A 98 -6.73 13.24 -2.96
C THR A 98 -6.94 14.40 -1.97
N GLY A 99 -6.34 14.32 -0.77
CA GLY A 99 -6.59 15.14 0.39
C GLY A 99 -7.94 14.84 1.03
N ARG A 100 -8.82 14.08 0.36
CA ARG A 100 -10.17 13.77 0.81
C ARG A 100 -10.11 12.73 1.92
N THR A 101 -10.27 13.21 3.14
CA THR A 101 -10.41 12.35 4.32
C THR A 101 -11.85 11.97 4.60
N ASN A 102 -12.81 12.71 4.02
CA ASN A 102 -14.23 12.46 4.08
C ASN A 102 -14.64 11.46 2.99
N THR A 103 -15.05 10.25 3.39
CA THR A 103 -15.46 9.17 2.48
C THR A 103 -16.70 9.51 1.66
N HIS A 104 -17.49 10.51 2.07
CA HIS A 104 -18.63 11.00 1.28
C HIS A 104 -18.22 11.76 0.01
N GLU A 105 -16.96 12.21 -0.07
CA GLU A 105 -16.42 12.95 -1.21
C GLU A 105 -15.54 12.07 -2.11
N TRP A 106 -15.39 10.77 -1.77
CA TRP A 106 -14.53 9.85 -2.49
C TRP A 106 -15.10 9.53 -3.86
N LEU A 107 -14.23 9.63 -4.87
CA LEU A 107 -14.48 9.16 -6.22
C LEU A 107 -14.10 7.68 -6.34
N ASP A 108 -14.37 7.07 -7.49
CA ASP A 108 -14.06 5.65 -7.74
C ASP A 108 -12.57 5.35 -7.51
N ASP A 109 -11.67 6.22 -7.97
CA ASP A 109 -10.22 6.07 -7.75
C ASP A 109 -9.86 6.08 -6.25
N ASP A 110 -10.52 6.93 -5.44
CA ASP A 110 -10.29 6.99 -3.99
C ASP A 110 -10.68 5.66 -3.32
N TRP A 111 -11.81 5.08 -3.74
CA TRP A 111 -12.26 3.77 -3.27
C TRP A 111 -11.33 2.64 -3.71
N MET A 112 -10.85 2.68 -4.95
CA MET A 112 -9.95 1.68 -5.50
C MET A 112 -8.60 1.68 -4.76
N GLU A 113 -8.02 2.86 -4.55
CA GLU A 113 -6.82 3.01 -3.72
C GLU A 113 -7.06 2.51 -2.28
N TRP A 114 -8.22 2.81 -1.70
CA TRP A 114 -8.57 2.31 -0.38
C TRP A 114 -8.71 0.79 -0.34
N HIS A 115 -9.30 0.15 -1.35
CA HIS A 115 -9.38 -1.31 -1.46
C HIS A 115 -7.99 -1.93 -1.54
N ALA A 116 -7.10 -1.40 -2.39
CA ALA A 116 -5.73 -1.88 -2.55
C ALA A 116 -4.90 -1.74 -1.27
N ASN A 117 -4.99 -0.59 -0.61
CA ASN A 117 -4.36 -0.35 0.70
C ASN A 117 -4.90 -1.30 1.78
N SER A 118 -6.22 -1.48 1.83
CA SER A 118 -6.87 -2.37 2.79
C SER A 118 -6.48 -3.82 2.58
N PHE A 119 -6.37 -4.25 1.32
CA PHE A 119 -5.88 -5.58 0.95
C PHE A 119 -4.45 -5.82 1.44
N SER A 120 -3.55 -4.88 1.13
CA SER A 120 -2.15 -4.97 1.55
C SER A 120 -2.03 -5.03 3.07
N ALA A 121 -2.68 -4.12 3.78
CA ALA A 121 -2.67 -4.10 5.24
C ALA A 121 -3.27 -5.37 5.85
N ALA A 122 -4.36 -5.91 5.29
CA ALA A 122 -4.98 -7.12 5.80
C ALA A 122 -4.15 -8.39 5.53
N THR A 123 -3.41 -8.41 4.42
CA THR A 123 -2.51 -9.50 4.05
C THR A 123 -1.27 -9.50 4.94
N LEU A 124 -0.67 -8.33 5.17
CA LEU A 124 0.53 -8.20 6.00
C LEU A 124 0.25 -8.29 7.50
N MET A 125 -0.93 -7.85 7.93
CA MET A 125 -1.37 -7.86 9.33
C MET A 125 -2.75 -8.54 9.44
N PRO A 126 -2.80 -9.89 9.36
CA PRO A 126 -4.04 -10.64 9.51
C PRO A 126 -4.72 -10.34 10.84
N LYS A 127 -6.06 -10.22 10.84
CA LYS A 127 -6.83 -9.83 12.03
C LYS A 127 -6.52 -10.71 13.25
N SER A 128 -6.55 -12.03 13.07
CA SER A 128 -6.25 -12.99 14.14
C SER A 128 -4.85 -12.84 14.72
N SER A 129 -3.86 -12.51 13.88
CA SER A 129 -2.49 -12.28 14.33
C SER A 129 -2.35 -10.95 15.07
N VAL A 130 -3.07 -9.91 14.63
CA VAL A 130 -3.13 -8.63 15.33
C VAL A 130 -3.82 -8.78 16.69
N GLU A 131 -4.91 -9.55 16.77
CA GLU A 131 -5.62 -9.87 18.02
C GLU A 131 -4.68 -10.49 19.07
N ILE A 132 -3.83 -11.43 18.65
CA ILE A 132 -2.80 -12.02 19.53
C ILE A 132 -1.83 -10.95 20.05
N CYS A 133 -1.43 -9.99 19.21
CA CYS A 133 -0.56 -8.88 19.65
C CYS A 133 -1.26 -7.97 20.66
N VAL A 134 -2.54 -7.66 20.43
CA VAL A 134 -3.39 -6.87 21.34
C VAL A 134 -3.49 -7.56 22.70
N GLU A 135 -3.80 -8.86 22.73
CA GLU A 135 -3.89 -9.64 23.96
C GLU A 135 -2.56 -9.67 24.73
N ARG A 136 -1.44 -9.87 24.03
CA ARG A 136 -0.08 -9.84 24.63
C ARG A 136 0.28 -8.49 25.25
N GLN A 137 -0.25 -7.39 24.71
CA GLN A 137 -0.06 -6.04 25.25
C GLN A 137 -1.08 -5.68 26.35
N GLY A 138 -1.89 -6.64 26.81
CA GLY A 138 -2.86 -6.46 27.88
C GLY A 138 -4.23 -5.96 27.42
N GLY A 139 -4.61 -6.27 26.18
CA GLY A 139 -5.92 -5.98 25.61
C GLY A 139 -6.01 -4.61 24.92
N ILE A 140 -7.24 -4.09 24.82
CA ILE A 140 -7.54 -2.80 24.17
C ILE A 140 -6.72 -1.69 24.87
N PRO A 141 -5.97 -0.85 24.12
CA PRO A 141 -5.17 0.20 24.73
C PRO A 141 -6.04 1.24 25.42
N THR A 142 -5.80 1.46 26.72
CA THR A 142 -6.57 2.39 27.56
C THR A 142 -5.93 3.77 27.71
N ASN A 143 -4.71 3.95 27.23
CA ASN A 143 -3.99 5.22 27.24
C ASN A 143 -2.98 5.30 26.08
N VAL A 144 -2.41 6.49 25.88
CA VAL A 144 -1.47 6.78 24.78
C VAL A 144 -0.21 5.93 24.84
N LEU A 145 0.34 5.66 26.03
CA LEU A 145 1.56 4.85 26.18
C LEU A 145 1.33 3.40 25.78
N LYS A 146 0.21 2.79 26.21
CA LYS A 146 -0.19 1.44 25.79
C LYS A 146 -0.45 1.38 24.28
N LEU A 147 -1.06 2.42 23.72
CA LEU A 147 -1.27 2.51 22.27
C LEU A 147 0.07 2.55 21.52
N PHE A 148 1.01 3.39 21.97
CA PHE A 148 2.33 3.48 21.37
C PHE A 148 3.07 2.13 21.39
N ASN A 149 3.07 1.45 22.55
CA ASN A 149 3.68 0.13 22.69
C ASN A 149 3.01 -0.93 21.78
N LEU A 150 1.69 -0.88 21.62
CA LEU A 150 0.97 -1.78 20.72
C LEU A 150 1.28 -1.51 19.25
N ILE A 151 1.34 -0.23 18.84
CA ILE A 151 1.74 0.16 17.47
C ILE A 151 3.16 -0.36 17.19
N TYR A 152 4.11 -0.10 18.10
CA TYR A 152 5.48 -0.57 17.96
C TYR A 152 5.55 -2.11 17.91
N CYS A 153 4.82 -2.81 18.79
CA CYS A 153 4.76 -4.27 18.79
C CYS A 153 4.26 -4.83 17.46
N ILE A 154 3.21 -4.25 16.87
CA ILE A 154 2.69 -4.67 15.56
C ILE A 154 3.69 -4.33 14.45
N SER A 155 4.28 -3.13 14.48
CA SER A 155 5.28 -2.69 13.51
C SER A 155 6.43 -3.70 13.40
N GLU A 156 7.00 -4.07 14.55
CA GLU A 156 8.12 -5.01 14.65
C GLU A 156 7.67 -6.44 14.28
N THR A 157 6.52 -6.90 14.80
CA THR A 157 6.05 -8.28 14.57
C THR A 157 5.78 -8.56 13.10
N PHE A 158 5.20 -7.59 12.39
CA PHE A 158 4.79 -7.78 11.00
C PHE A 158 5.75 -7.14 9.99
N ASN A 159 6.84 -6.51 10.44
CA ASN A 159 7.79 -5.76 9.62
C ASN A 159 7.05 -4.79 8.67
N VAL A 160 6.31 -3.85 9.27
CA VAL A 160 5.57 -2.76 8.62
C VAL A 160 5.96 -1.42 9.25
N SER A 161 5.51 -0.29 8.70
CA SER A 161 5.69 1.01 9.38
C SER A 161 4.70 1.18 10.54
N GLU A 162 5.05 2.02 11.50
CA GLU A 162 4.16 2.37 12.62
C GLU A 162 2.85 3.01 12.13
N GLU A 163 2.89 3.80 11.05
CA GLU A 163 1.70 4.35 10.42
C GLU A 163 0.79 3.26 9.86
N ALA A 164 1.35 2.26 9.16
CA ALA A 164 0.57 1.14 8.63
C ALA A 164 -0.06 0.33 9.77
N ALA A 165 0.70 0.05 10.83
CA ALA A 165 0.20 -0.60 12.04
C ALA A 165 -0.94 0.19 12.69
N LYS A 166 -0.78 1.50 12.85
CA LYS A 166 -1.80 2.40 13.39
C LYS A 166 -3.06 2.41 12.51
N HIS A 167 -2.93 2.51 11.19
CA HIS A 167 -4.05 2.43 10.28
C HIS A 167 -4.79 1.10 10.40
N ARG A 168 -4.07 -0.02 10.50
CA ARG A 168 -4.67 -1.33 10.68
C ARG A 168 -5.45 -1.45 11.98
N LEU A 169 -4.88 -0.99 13.10
CA LEU A 169 -5.58 -0.93 14.38
C LEU A 169 -6.85 -0.08 14.32
N LYS A 170 -6.82 1.05 13.59
CA LYS A 170 -8.00 1.88 13.33
C LYS A 170 -9.08 1.08 12.62
N THR A 171 -8.75 0.42 11.52
CA THR A 171 -9.70 -0.36 10.70
C THR A 171 -10.29 -1.54 11.47
N LEU A 172 -9.58 -2.08 12.47
CA LEU A 172 -10.07 -3.15 13.33
C LEU A 172 -10.84 -2.64 14.58
N GLY A 173 -10.98 -1.32 14.75
CA GLY A 173 -11.76 -0.71 15.84
C GLY A 173 -11.00 -0.51 17.16
N TYR A 174 -9.69 -0.78 17.22
CA TYR A 174 -8.92 -0.68 18.48
C TYR A 174 -8.55 0.75 18.89
N LEU A 175 -8.86 1.76 18.08
CA LEU A 175 -8.50 3.17 18.31
C LEU A 175 -9.68 4.10 18.60
N GLU A 176 -10.92 3.62 18.45
CA GLU A 176 -12.11 4.49 18.51
C GLU A 176 -12.31 5.13 19.89
N TYR A 177 -11.95 4.43 20.97
CA TYR A 177 -12.10 4.92 22.35
C TYR A 177 -11.16 6.08 22.73
N LEU A 178 -9.93 6.09 22.21
CA LEU A 178 -8.92 7.10 22.58
C LEU A 178 -9.01 8.39 21.74
N LEU A 179 -9.58 8.31 20.54
CA LEU A 179 -9.73 9.46 19.64
C LEU A 179 -10.94 10.35 20.00
N GLN A 180 -11.92 9.80 20.73
CA GLN A 180 -13.08 10.54 21.22
C GLN A 180 -12.78 11.45 22.44
N GLN A 181 -11.57 11.38 23.01
CA GLN A 181 -11.17 12.18 24.17
C GLN A 181 -10.45 13.49 23.81
N LYS A 182 -10.40 13.93 22.54
CA LYS A 182 -9.94 15.29 22.23
C LYS A 182 -10.99 16.29 22.75
N PRO A 183 -10.65 17.20 23.68
CA PRO A 183 -11.51 18.33 23.96
C PRO A 183 -11.63 19.15 22.66
N SER A 184 -12.87 19.52 22.31
CA SER A 184 -13.12 20.62 21.39
C SER A 184 -12.37 21.85 21.89
N ALA A 185 -11.35 22.26 21.13
CA ALA A 185 -10.74 23.58 21.27
C ALA A 185 -11.71 24.65 20.77
#